data_AF-A0A1F5Z710-F1
#
_entry.id   AF-A0A1F5Z710-F1
#
_cell.length_a   1.000
_cell.length_b   1.000
_cell.length_c   1.000
_cell.angle_alpha   90.00
_cell.angle_beta   90.00
_cell.angle_gamma   90.00
#
_symmetry.space_group_name_H-M   'P 1'
#
loop_
_entity.id
_entity.type
_entity.pdbx_description
1 polymer ?
#
loop_
_entity_poly.entity_id
_entity_poly.type
_entity_poly.pdbx_seq_one_letter_code
_entity_poly.pdbx_strand_id
1 'polypeptide(L)'
;MLACRSDLKINAITTVFGNSIVENSTRNALAILDLVGKRIPVYEGMDKPISGQAVNAKSHGDNGLGGFEKTTMLKKENKSANDCLSEMLAKSKKQISLNNLYRTVFKIFAIF
;
A
#
# COMPACT_ATOMS: atom_id res chain seq x y z
N MET A 1 2.62 11.95 0.85
CA MET A 1 4.09 11.97 1.06
C MET A 1 4.53 11.83 2.53
N LEU A 2 3.69 11.34 3.47
CA LEU A 2 4.14 11.08 4.86
C LEU A 2 5.23 9.99 4.94
N ALA A 3 5.18 9.01 4.03
CA ALA A 3 6.17 7.93 3.94
C ALA A 3 7.60 8.37 3.60
N CYS A 4 7.78 9.59 3.10
CA CYS A 4 9.10 10.13 2.75
C CYS A 4 9.70 11.01 3.84
N ARG A 5 8.99 11.22 4.96
CA ARG A 5 9.52 11.96 6.10
C ARG A 5 10.59 11.09 6.80
N SER A 6 11.76 11.67 7.06
CA SER A 6 13.01 10.97 7.41
C SER A 6 13.00 10.21 8.74
N ASP A 7 12.03 10.48 9.62
CA ASP A 7 11.88 9.87 10.94
C ASP A 7 11.00 8.60 10.94
N LEU A 8 10.28 8.34 9.86
CA LEU A 8 9.41 7.17 9.73
C LEU A 8 10.16 6.01 9.05
N LYS A 9 10.50 4.99 9.84
CA LYS A 9 11.02 3.72 9.30
C LYS A 9 9.85 2.86 8.83
N ILE A 10 9.65 2.80 7.52
CA ILE A 10 8.63 1.94 6.89
C ILE A 10 9.26 0.61 6.51
N ASN A 11 8.72 -0.49 7.05
CA ASN A 11 9.22 -1.83 6.75
C ASN A 11 8.56 -2.45 5.51
N ALA A 12 7.30 -2.12 5.26
CA ALA A 12 6.53 -2.61 4.12
C ALA A 12 5.37 -1.67 3.79
N ILE A 13 4.96 -1.68 2.54
CA ILE A 13 3.73 -1.06 2.04
C ILE A 13 2.75 -2.16 1.67
N THR A 14 1.49 -2.02 2.09
CA THR A 14 0.40 -2.89 1.65
C THR A 14 -0.64 -2.05 0.92
N THR A 15 -1.19 -2.57 -0.17
CA THR A 15 -2.23 -1.92 -0.98
C THR A 15 -3.56 -2.67 -0.88
N VAL A 16 -4.67 -1.95 -1.01
CA VAL A 16 -6.03 -2.50 -1.00
C VAL A 16 -6.90 -1.76 -2.02
N PHE A 17 -8.06 -2.34 -2.35
CA PHE A 17 -9.11 -1.65 -3.11
C PHE A 17 -9.64 -0.41 -2.36
N GLY A 18 -10.18 0.56 -3.10
CA GLY A 18 -10.77 1.78 -2.54
C GLY A 18 -10.91 2.88 -3.58
N ASN A 19 -9.93 3.78 -3.68
CA ASN A 19 -9.96 4.86 -4.68
C ASN A 19 -9.87 4.34 -6.12
N SER A 20 -9.34 3.15 -6.30
CA SER A 20 -9.38 2.40 -7.55
C SER A 20 -9.27 0.90 -7.23
N ILE A 21 -9.21 0.08 -8.27
CA ILE A 21 -8.88 -1.35 -8.14
C ILE A 21 -7.49 -1.52 -7.51
N VAL A 22 -7.27 -2.65 -6.84
CA VAL A 22 -6.04 -2.87 -6.06
C VAL A 22 -4.79 -2.84 -6.94
N GLU A 23 -4.89 -3.29 -8.19
CA GLU A 23 -3.81 -3.28 -9.19
C GLU A 23 -3.32 -1.86 -9.48
N ASN A 24 -4.25 -0.91 -9.59
CA ASN A 24 -3.93 0.50 -9.75
C ASN A 24 -3.24 1.05 -8.50
N SER A 25 -3.76 0.74 -7.32
CA SER A 25 -3.12 1.12 -6.06
C SER A 25 -1.68 0.58 -5.94
N THR A 26 -1.46 -0.69 -6.32
CA THR A 26 -0.13 -1.32 -6.33
C THR A 26 0.81 -0.68 -7.33
N ARG A 27 0.34 -0.46 -8.57
CA ARG A 27 1.10 0.25 -9.61
C ARG A 27 1.50 1.65 -9.15
N ASN A 28 0.55 2.40 -8.58
CA ASN A 28 0.77 3.75 -8.09
C ASN A 28 1.80 3.77 -6.95
N ALA A 29 1.71 2.85 -6.00
CA ALA A 29 2.69 2.73 -4.91
C ALA A 29 4.11 2.49 -5.44
N LEU A 30 4.29 1.57 -6.39
CA LEU A 30 5.58 1.27 -7.02
C LEU A 30 6.11 2.47 -7.82
N ALA A 31 5.23 3.14 -8.57
CA ALA A 31 5.59 4.32 -9.35
C ALA A 31 6.05 5.49 -8.46
N ILE A 32 5.37 5.71 -7.33
CA ILE A 32 5.75 6.73 -6.35
C ILE A 32 7.08 6.38 -5.69
N LEU A 33 7.28 5.12 -5.26
CA LEU A 33 8.53 4.67 -4.66
C LEU A 33 9.72 4.87 -5.61
N ASP A 34 9.54 4.55 -6.89
CA ASP A 34 10.53 4.74 -7.93
C ASP A 34 10.83 6.24 -8.14
N LEU A 35 9.79 7.08 -8.18
CA LEU A 35 9.94 8.53 -8.29
C LEU A 35 10.74 9.14 -7.13
N VAL A 36 10.53 8.65 -5.90
CA VAL A 36 11.24 9.15 -4.70
C VAL A 36 12.55 8.41 -4.41
N GLY A 37 12.98 7.50 -5.30
CA GLY A 37 14.22 6.74 -5.16
C GLY A 37 14.26 5.82 -3.93
N LYS A 38 13.12 5.29 -3.48
CA LYS A 38 13.02 4.37 -2.34
C LYS A 38 12.71 2.95 -2.80
N ARG A 39 13.29 1.97 -2.12
CA ARG A 39 13.03 0.54 -2.31
C ARG A 39 12.39 -0.03 -1.05
N ILE A 40 11.08 0.08 -0.96
CA ILE A 40 10.27 -0.48 0.12
C ILE A 40 9.45 -1.64 -0.48
N PRO A 41 9.39 -2.82 0.16
CA PRO A 41 8.62 -3.93 -0.38
C PRO A 41 7.12 -3.59 -0.38
N VAL A 42 6.47 -3.85 -1.52
CA VAL A 42 5.04 -3.60 -1.73
C VAL A 42 4.32 -4.94 -1.85
N TYR A 43 3.34 -5.17 -1.00
CA TYR A 43 2.52 -6.38 -1.01
C TYR A 43 1.09 -6.01 -1.40
N GLU A 44 0.55 -6.70 -2.40
CA GLU A 44 -0.83 -6.50 -2.82
C GLU A 44 -1.80 -7.20 -1.87
N GLY A 45 -2.83 -6.49 -1.45
CA GLY A 45 -3.87 -6.97 -0.56
C GLY A 45 -5.17 -7.29 -1.28
N MET A 46 -6.27 -7.13 -0.55
CA MET A 46 -7.59 -7.52 -1.04
C MET A 46 -8.07 -6.59 -2.17
N ASP A 47 -8.64 -7.21 -3.20
CA ASP A 47 -9.24 -6.59 -4.38
C ASP A 47 -10.68 -6.10 -4.15
N LYS A 48 -11.30 -6.49 -3.03
CA LYS A 48 -12.70 -6.17 -2.68
C LYS A 48 -12.93 -6.17 -1.15
N PRO A 49 -14.04 -5.59 -0.67
CA PRO A 49 -14.34 -5.58 0.77
C PRO A 49 -14.61 -6.99 1.28
N ILE A 50 -14.42 -7.18 2.59
CA ILE A 50 -14.77 -8.45 3.27
C ILE A 50 -16.28 -8.74 3.15
N SER A 51 -17.11 -7.70 3.13
CA SER A 51 -18.55 -7.79 2.95
C SER A 51 -19.07 -6.57 2.18
N GLY A 52 -20.12 -6.77 1.38
CA GLY A 52 -20.70 -5.73 0.52
C GLY A 52 -20.10 -5.70 -0.90
N GLN A 53 -20.51 -4.71 -1.68
CA GLN A 53 -20.02 -4.51 -3.04
C GLN A 53 -18.78 -3.62 -3.05
N ALA A 54 -17.82 -3.94 -3.91
CA ALA A 54 -16.68 -3.07 -4.17
C ALA A 54 -17.17 -1.82 -4.91
N VAL A 55 -17.01 -0.66 -4.30
CA VAL A 55 -17.31 0.64 -4.91
C VAL A 55 -16.02 1.42 -5.00
N ASN A 56 -15.63 1.77 -6.23
CA ASN A 56 -14.45 2.58 -6.48
C ASN A 56 -14.80 4.06 -6.45
N ALA A 57 -13.97 4.88 -5.80
CA ALA A 57 -14.18 6.33 -5.78
C ALA A 57 -13.80 6.95 -7.13
N LYS A 58 -14.76 7.59 -7.82
CA LYS A 58 -14.50 8.31 -9.09
C LYS A 58 -13.74 9.63 -8.90
N SER A 59 -13.63 10.11 -7.66
CA SER A 59 -13.01 11.40 -7.31
C SER A 59 -11.51 11.50 -7.60
N HIS A 60 -10.83 10.37 -7.83
CA HIS A 60 -9.37 10.32 -8.01
C HIS A 60 -8.93 10.00 -9.45
N GLY A 61 -9.86 10.12 -10.41
CA GLY A 61 -9.64 9.73 -11.81
C GLY A 61 -9.58 8.21 -12.01
N ASP A 62 -9.62 7.77 -13.27
CA ASP A 62 -9.79 6.36 -13.62
C ASP A 62 -8.69 5.45 -13.06
N ASN A 63 -7.47 5.99 -12.96
CA ASN A 63 -6.30 5.26 -12.49
C ASN A 63 -6.02 5.44 -10.98
N GLY A 64 -6.91 6.13 -10.25
CA GLY A 64 -6.79 6.38 -8.80
C GLY A 64 -5.70 7.36 -8.39
N LEU A 65 -5.06 8.06 -9.34
CA LEU A 65 -4.00 9.04 -9.11
C LEU A 65 -4.03 10.20 -10.12
N GLY A 66 -5.23 10.66 -10.48
CA GLY A 66 -5.44 11.86 -11.29
C GLY A 66 -4.82 11.80 -12.69
N GLY A 67 -4.69 10.61 -13.28
CA GLY A 67 -4.06 10.42 -14.59
C GLY A 67 -2.53 10.30 -14.54
N PHE A 68 -1.91 10.27 -13.35
CA PHE A 68 -0.48 10.05 -13.23
C PHE A 68 -0.10 8.63 -13.68
N GLU A 69 0.78 8.56 -14.67
CA GLU A 69 1.36 7.31 -15.14
C GLU A 69 2.87 7.43 -15.23
N LYS A 70 3.56 6.49 -14.60
CA LYS A 70 5.01 6.36 -14.67
C LYS A 70 5.34 4.89 -14.82
N THR A 71 6.12 4.56 -15.85
CA THR A 71 6.72 3.23 -15.97
C THR A 71 7.77 3.06 -14.87
N THR A 72 7.72 1.92 -14.18
CA THR A 72 8.66 1.54 -13.13
C THR A 72 9.11 0.11 -13.36
N MET A 73 10.38 -0.18 -13.04
CA MET A 73 10.93 -1.53 -13.04
C MET A 73 10.76 -2.22 -11.67
N LEU A 74 10.29 -1.49 -10.66
CA LEU A 74 9.97 -2.06 -9.36
C LEU A 74 8.78 -3.02 -9.51
N LYS A 75 8.83 -4.13 -8.77
CA LYS A 75 7.79 -5.15 -8.76
C LYS A 75 7.22 -5.28 -7.36
N LYS A 76 5.94 -5.63 -7.29
CA LYS A 76 5.32 -6.09 -6.05
C LYS A 76 5.95 -7.42 -5.63
N GLU A 77 5.89 -7.69 -4.34
CA GLU A 77 6.24 -8.99 -3.79
C GLU A 77 5.15 -10.02 -4.14
N ASN A 78 5.55 -11.28 -4.32
CA ASN A 78 4.61 -12.35 -4.72
C ASN A 78 3.68 -12.80 -3.57
N LYS A 79 4.03 -12.46 -2.33
CA LYS A 79 3.27 -12.82 -1.13
C LYS A 79 2.09 -11.85 -0.94
N SER A 80 0.98 -12.33 -0.37
CA SER A 80 -0.17 -11.46 -0.09
C SER A 80 0.12 -10.48 1.06
N ALA A 81 -0.56 -9.34 1.07
CA ALA A 81 -0.49 -8.40 2.18
C ALA A 81 -0.90 -9.03 3.52
N ASN A 82 -1.87 -9.96 3.52
CA ASN A 82 -2.33 -10.63 4.74
C ASN A 82 -1.26 -11.54 5.34
N ASP A 83 -0.53 -12.26 4.50
CA ASP A 83 0.56 -13.12 4.95
C ASP A 83 1.73 -12.28 5.48
N CYS A 84 2.06 -11.20 4.77
CA CYS A 84 3.06 -10.23 5.22
C CYS A 84 2.70 -9.67 6.60
N LEU A 85 1.46 -9.21 6.77
CA LEU A 85 0.96 -8.71 8.05
C LEU A 85 1.03 -9.77 9.15
N SER A 86 0.60 -11.00 8.86
CA SER A 86 0.63 -12.11 9.82
C SER A 86 2.05 -12.44 10.27
N GLU A 87 3.02 -12.45 9.36
CA GLU A 87 4.43 -12.68 9.69
C GLU A 87 5.05 -11.53 10.48
N MET A 88 4.71 -10.29 10.13
CA MET A 88 5.19 -9.11 10.87
C MET A 88 4.63 -9.07 12.29
N LEU A 89 3.36 -9.46 12.46
CA LEU A 89 2.72 -9.61 13.77
C LEU A 89 3.39 -10.75 14.57
N ALA A 90 3.61 -11.92 13.95
CA ALA A 90 4.25 -13.07 14.61
C ALA A 90 5.70 -12.78 15.03
N LYS A 91 6.44 -11.99 14.25
CA LYS A 91 7.83 -11.59 14.57
C LYS A 91 7.90 -10.47 15.60
N SER A 92 6.82 -9.74 15.82
CA SER A 92 6.79 -8.64 16.80
C SER A 92 6.67 -9.18 18.22
N LYS A 93 7.72 -8.98 19.03
CA LYS A 93 7.70 -9.30 20.47
C LYS A 93 6.83 -8.35 21.32
N LYS A 94 6.28 -7.29 20.72
CA LYS A 94 5.41 -6.31 21.39
C LYS A 94 3.99 -6.38 20.84
N GLN A 95 3.00 -6.16 21.71
CA GLN A 95 1.61 -5.99 21.31
C GLN A 95 1.50 -4.80 20.34
N ILE A 96 1.21 -5.08 19.07
CA ILE A 96 1.01 -4.04 18.06
C ILE A 96 -0.42 -3.54 18.21
N SER A 97 -0.59 -2.34 18.77
CA SER A 97 -1.84 -1.59 18.63
C SER A 97 -2.09 -1.29 17.14
N LEU A 98 -3.36 -1.26 16.70
CA LEU A 98 -3.72 -0.86 15.32
C LEU A 98 -3.07 0.48 14.93
N ASN A 99 -2.93 1.41 15.88
CA ASN A 99 -2.27 2.70 15.65
C ASN A 99 -0.75 2.57 15.42
N ASN A 100 -0.10 1.57 16.02
CA ASN A 100 1.30 1.24 15.76
C ASN A 100 1.50 0.40 14.50
N LEU A 101 0.44 -0.27 14.00
CA LEU A 101 0.49 -0.99 12.74
C LEU A 101 0.81 -0.04 11.58
N TYR A 102 0.27 1.19 11.58
CA TYR A 102 0.56 2.22 10.56
C TYR A 102 2.02 2.69 10.54
N ARG A 103 2.74 2.56 11.67
CA ARG A 103 4.16 2.92 11.76
C ARG A 103 5.06 1.83 11.19
N THR A 104 4.69 0.56 11.40
CA THR A 104 5.46 -0.59 10.93
C THR A 104 5.11 -0.98 9.49
N VAL A 105 3.82 -0.90 9.15
CA VAL A 105 3.26 -1.17 7.83
C VAL A 105 2.47 0.04 7.39
N PHE A 106 2.98 0.72 6.39
CA PHE A 106 2.27 1.85 5.82
C PHE A 106 1.17 1.29 4.90
N LYS A 107 -0.08 1.30 5.40
CA LYS A 107 -1.24 1.03 4.55
C LYS A 107 -1.44 2.21 3.61
N ILE A 108 -1.19 2.00 2.33
CA ILE A 108 -1.70 2.91 1.32
C ILE A 108 -3.15 2.48 1.08
N PHE A 109 -4.08 3.09 1.83
CA PHE A 109 -5.26 3.61 1.15
C PHE A 109 -4.67 4.60 0.17
N ALA A 110 -4.90 4.41 -1.14
CA ALA A 110 -4.45 5.34 -2.17
C ALA A 110 -4.55 6.76 -1.60
N ILE A 111 -3.39 7.39 -1.36
CA ILE A 111 -3.28 8.55 -0.47
C ILE A 111 -4.01 9.71 -1.16
N PHE A 112 -5.28 9.88 -0.84
CA PHE A 112 -6.11 11.07 -0.79
C PHE A 112 -7.38 10.72 -0.03
#